data_AF-A0A382SWU8-F1
#
_entry.id   AF-A0A382SWU8-F1
#
_cell.length_a   1.000
_cell.length_b   1.000
_cell.length_c   1.000
_cell.angle_alpha   90.00
_cell.angle_beta   90.00
_cell.angle_gamma   90.00
#
_symmetry.space_group_name_H-M   'P 1'
#
loop_
_entity.id
_entity.type
_entity.pdbx_description
1 polymer ?
#
loop_
_entity_poly.entity_id
_entity_poly.type
_entity_poly.pdbx_seq_one_letter_code
_entity_poly.pdbx_strand_id
1 'polypeptide(L)'
;FVQDHDDLGRIVGRVVKKKEETPYSGLIVEVYRGDEEVGSIPTNAEGQYQLLLLAGEYTLKPQGAKPSEAKAVTVHAGEETEADFAVTPIQPPKELQRVAAVGLGVLGVAILACMVPLFQRRGRLAGVILSPGDTFREVAAQPDWVGPFFLVLLSSLLISVTITGKMLTVMGDFGGGMQGGLQIALQIAWTMLPPLLLMAAALIFSYLAWLIRAGLIYAFAEFAGERKPCYPLLSVVGYALVPEVLLGGIVMACAIGFGLVQVNSLQDMSFTMPTSLAGLFSGLAVGNDPIRALLGEIEVFSLWSLV
;
A
#
# COMPACT_ATOMS: atom_id res chain seq x y z
N PHE A 1 39.05 -0.40 -10.82
CA PHE A 1 39.34 -1.62 -10.05
C PHE A 1 38.40 -2.70 -10.55
N VAL A 2 38.88 -3.53 -11.48
CA VAL A 2 38.21 -4.78 -11.84
C VAL A 2 38.56 -5.72 -10.69
N GLN A 3 37.61 -5.97 -9.81
CA GLN A 3 37.77 -6.90 -8.71
C GLN A 3 37.68 -8.29 -9.34
N ASP A 4 38.76 -9.07 -9.29
CA ASP A 4 38.75 -10.45 -9.80
C ASP A 4 37.60 -11.20 -9.14
N HIS A 5 36.66 -11.68 -9.97
CA HIS A 5 35.53 -12.49 -9.51
C HIS A 5 35.98 -13.85 -8.98
N ASP A 6 37.26 -14.18 -9.12
CA ASP A 6 37.87 -15.44 -8.70
C ASP A 6 37.96 -15.61 -7.18
N ASP A 7 37.79 -14.55 -6.37
CA ASP A 7 37.84 -14.64 -4.91
C ASP A 7 36.44 -14.76 -4.24
N LEU A 8 35.36 -14.67 -5.02
CA LEU A 8 33.99 -14.72 -4.52
C LEU A 8 33.43 -16.14 -4.59
N GLY A 9 32.81 -16.57 -3.50
CA GLY A 9 31.92 -17.72 -3.50
C GLY A 9 30.46 -17.30 -3.41
N ARG A 10 29.56 -18.24 -3.71
CA ARG A 10 28.12 -18.03 -3.73
C ARG A 10 27.46 -18.88 -2.65
N ILE A 11 26.62 -18.26 -1.82
CA ILE A 11 25.71 -19.01 -0.96
C ILE A 11 24.33 -18.96 -1.59
N VAL A 12 23.70 -20.11 -1.75
CA VAL A 12 22.29 -20.24 -2.14
C VAL A 12 21.53 -20.96 -1.04
N GLY A 13 20.26 -20.67 -0.90
CA GLY A 13 19.41 -21.44 -0.01
C GLY A 13 17.95 -21.10 -0.13
N ARG A 14 17.15 -21.91 0.54
CA ARG A 14 15.70 -21.75 0.64
C ARG A 14 15.26 -21.74 2.09
N VAL A 15 14.31 -20.85 2.38
CA VAL A 15 13.65 -20.77 3.67
C VAL A 15 12.20 -21.24 3.53
N VAL A 16 11.83 -22.22 4.35
CA VAL A 16 10.48 -22.81 4.37
C VAL A 16 9.84 -22.68 5.75
N LYS A 17 8.51 -22.54 5.79
CA LYS A 17 7.71 -22.52 7.01
C LYS A 17 7.55 -23.96 7.52
N LYS A 18 8.18 -24.29 8.64
CA LYS A 18 8.31 -25.67 9.20
C LYS A 18 6.99 -26.43 9.36
N LYS A 19 5.87 -25.74 9.58
CA LYS A 19 4.54 -26.37 9.77
C LYS A 19 3.80 -26.65 8.46
N GLU A 20 4.06 -25.85 7.44
CA GLU A 20 3.29 -25.81 6.20
C GLU A 20 4.09 -26.32 5.00
N GLU A 21 5.42 -26.45 5.16
CA GLU A 21 6.39 -26.73 4.09
C GLU A 21 6.28 -25.77 2.90
N THR A 22 5.73 -24.57 3.15
CA THR A 22 5.57 -23.53 2.15
C THR A 22 6.78 -22.60 2.15
N PRO A 23 7.12 -21.97 1.00
CA PRO A 23 8.07 -20.88 0.94
C PRO A 23 7.83 -19.80 1.99
N TYR A 24 8.90 -19.33 2.62
CA TYR A 24 8.86 -18.13 3.45
C TYR A 24 9.47 -16.96 2.68
N SER A 25 8.62 -16.19 2.01
CA SER A 25 9.00 -14.97 1.28
C SER A 25 9.22 -13.79 2.21
N GLY A 26 10.15 -12.90 1.86
CA GLY A 26 10.40 -11.64 2.57
C GLY A 26 11.17 -11.76 3.89
N LEU A 27 11.49 -12.98 4.33
CA LEU A 27 12.32 -13.21 5.51
C LEU A 27 13.75 -12.73 5.24
N ILE A 28 14.32 -11.98 6.18
CA ILE A 28 15.70 -11.48 6.11
C ILE A 28 16.65 -12.55 6.65
N VAL A 29 17.65 -12.90 5.85
CA VAL A 29 18.79 -13.73 6.26
C VAL A 29 19.97 -12.81 6.51
N GLU A 30 20.38 -12.71 7.78
CA GLU A 30 21.57 -11.95 8.21
C GLU A 30 22.82 -12.83 8.10
N VAL A 31 23.93 -12.22 7.69
CA VAL A 31 25.22 -12.88 7.51
C VAL A 31 26.21 -12.24 8.48
N TYR A 32 26.84 -13.08 9.29
CA TYR A 32 27.85 -12.67 10.27
C TYR A 32 29.22 -13.26 9.94
N ARG A 33 30.28 -12.50 10.17
CA ARG A 33 31.66 -12.99 10.23
C ARG A 33 32.17 -12.79 11.66
N GLY A 34 32.21 -13.86 12.44
CA GLY A 34 32.33 -13.73 13.89
C GLY A 34 31.09 -13.07 14.47
N ASP A 35 31.25 -11.96 15.19
CA ASP A 35 30.16 -11.20 15.80
C ASP A 35 29.70 -9.98 14.95
N GLU A 36 30.36 -9.71 13.81
CA GLU A 36 30.06 -8.57 12.95
C GLU A 36 29.10 -8.95 11.83
N GLU A 37 27.98 -8.20 11.67
CA GLU A 37 27.08 -8.34 10.53
C GLU A 37 27.76 -7.78 9.28
N VAL A 38 27.99 -8.63 8.29
CA VAL A 38 28.62 -8.26 7.01
C VAL A 38 27.60 -8.03 5.90
N GLY A 39 26.35 -8.41 6.12
CA GLY A 39 25.25 -8.14 5.19
C GLY A 39 23.97 -8.86 5.55
N SER A 40 22.92 -8.56 4.81
CA SER A 40 21.62 -9.21 4.93
C SER A 40 20.90 -9.24 3.58
N ILE A 41 20.03 -10.23 3.38
CA ILE A 41 19.24 -10.35 2.15
C ILE A 41 17.83 -10.86 2.44
N PRO A 42 16.78 -10.30 1.81
CA PRO A 42 15.45 -10.87 1.87
C PRO A 42 15.30 -12.06 0.92
N THR A 43 14.49 -13.03 1.34
CA THR A 43 14.04 -14.15 0.50
C THR A 43 12.99 -13.71 -0.52
N ASN A 44 13.00 -14.32 -1.72
CA ASN A 44 12.02 -14.06 -2.78
C ASN A 44 10.69 -14.80 -2.56
N ALA A 45 9.76 -14.72 -3.52
CA ALA A 45 8.44 -15.35 -3.46
C ALA A 45 8.50 -16.89 -3.30
N GLU A 46 9.55 -17.51 -3.86
CA GLU A 46 9.83 -18.95 -3.77
C GLU A 46 10.58 -19.33 -2.47
N GLY A 47 10.86 -18.35 -1.61
CA GLY A 47 11.58 -18.49 -0.34
C GLY A 47 13.09 -18.62 -0.55
N GLN A 48 13.60 -18.36 -1.75
CA GLN A 48 15.01 -18.49 -2.09
C GLN A 48 15.78 -17.21 -1.78
N TYR A 49 17.05 -17.36 -1.45
CA TYR A 49 18.00 -16.27 -1.29
C TYR A 49 19.35 -16.63 -1.90
N GLN A 50 20.12 -15.60 -2.28
CA GLN A 50 21.44 -15.78 -2.88
C GLN A 50 22.38 -14.67 -2.44
N LEU A 51 23.55 -15.04 -1.89
CA LEU A 51 24.58 -14.11 -1.44
C LEU A 51 25.88 -14.36 -2.22
N LEU A 52 26.61 -13.28 -2.51
CA LEU A 52 27.98 -13.33 -3.03
C LEU A 52 28.91 -12.78 -1.96
N LEU A 53 29.82 -13.61 -1.48
CA LEU A 53 30.71 -13.29 -0.37
C LEU A 53 32.13 -13.73 -0.72
N LEU A 54 33.13 -13.05 -0.16
CA LEU A 54 34.52 -13.53 -0.25
C LEU A 54 34.67 -14.88 0.43
N ALA A 55 35.63 -15.69 -0.03
CA ALA A 55 35.95 -16.95 0.64
C ALA A 55 36.26 -16.73 2.13
N GLY A 56 35.71 -17.59 3.00
CA GLY A 56 35.81 -17.46 4.45
C GLY A 56 34.69 -18.16 5.21
N GLU A 57 34.72 -18.06 6.54
CA GLU A 57 33.69 -18.62 7.42
C GLU A 57 32.65 -17.58 7.81
N TYR A 58 31.39 -17.97 7.73
CA TYR A 58 30.25 -17.12 8.04
C TYR A 58 29.22 -17.86 8.88
N THR A 59 28.39 -17.10 9.56
CA THR A 59 27.22 -17.59 10.29
C THR A 59 25.98 -16.92 9.72
N LEU A 60 25.07 -17.72 9.21
CA LEU A 60 23.80 -17.26 8.64
C LEU A 60 22.69 -17.37 9.67
N LYS A 61 21.88 -16.33 9.82
CA LYS A 61 20.80 -16.28 10.80
C LYS A 61 19.52 -15.74 10.17
N PRO A 62 18.42 -16.52 10.14
CA PRO A 62 17.13 -16.01 9.73
C PRO A 62 16.56 -15.11 10.84
N GLN A 63 16.30 -13.84 10.50
CA GLN A 63 15.64 -12.89 11.38
C GLN A 63 14.12 -13.09 11.31
N GLY A 64 13.40 -12.96 12.43
CA GLY A 64 11.92 -13.00 12.38
C GLY A 64 11.27 -14.36 12.66
N ALA A 65 12.04 -15.43 12.90
CA ALA A 65 11.49 -16.79 13.00
C ALA A 65 12.22 -17.70 14.02
N LYS A 66 11.55 -18.77 14.48
CA LYS A 66 12.09 -19.79 15.40
C LYS A 66 12.16 -21.20 14.78
N PRO A 67 13.16 -22.03 15.10
CA PRO A 67 14.35 -21.70 15.87
C PRO A 67 15.28 -20.79 15.03
N SER A 68 15.87 -19.79 15.67
CA SER A 68 16.90 -18.94 15.07
C SER A 68 18.25 -19.66 15.09
N GLU A 69 18.25 -20.96 14.79
CA GLU A 69 19.48 -21.76 14.77
C GLU A 69 20.34 -21.21 13.64
N ALA A 70 21.42 -20.55 14.04
CA ALA A 70 22.36 -19.99 13.11
C ALA A 70 23.12 -21.14 12.44
N LYS A 71 23.36 -21.03 11.13
CA LYS A 71 24.05 -22.05 10.36
C LYS A 71 25.45 -21.54 10.03
N ALA A 72 26.47 -22.24 10.52
CA ALA A 72 27.85 -21.99 10.10
C ALA A 72 28.05 -22.49 8.67
N VAL A 73 28.62 -21.65 7.81
CA VAL A 73 28.88 -21.94 6.39
C VAL A 73 30.28 -21.48 6.05
N THR A 74 31.05 -22.35 5.41
CA THR A 74 32.36 -22.01 4.84
C THR A 74 32.18 -21.77 3.35
N VAL A 75 32.53 -20.58 2.90
CA VAL A 75 32.46 -20.17 1.49
C VAL A 75 33.83 -20.36 0.86
N HIS A 76 33.88 -21.07 -0.25
CA HIS A 76 35.08 -21.22 -1.08
C HIS A 76 34.96 -20.37 -2.34
N ALA A 77 36.08 -19.82 -2.78
CA ALA A 77 36.19 -19.03 -3.99
C ALA A 77 35.74 -19.83 -5.23
N GLY A 78 34.85 -19.25 -6.04
CA GLY A 78 34.29 -19.89 -7.24
C GLY A 78 33.27 -21.01 -6.98
N GLU A 79 33.00 -21.37 -5.73
CA GLU A 79 32.08 -22.45 -5.39
C GLU A 79 30.70 -21.95 -4.95
N GLU A 80 29.70 -22.81 -5.11
CA GLU A 80 28.35 -22.61 -4.59
C GLU A 80 28.13 -23.46 -3.33
N THR A 81 27.62 -22.85 -2.27
CA THR A 81 27.35 -23.51 -0.99
C THR A 81 25.87 -23.38 -0.63
N GLU A 82 25.25 -24.49 -0.26
CA GLU A 82 23.81 -24.55 0.03
C GLU A 82 23.50 -24.42 1.53
N ALA A 83 22.55 -23.53 1.88
CA ALA A 83 22.20 -23.23 3.25
C ALA A 83 20.69 -23.07 3.48
N ASP A 84 19.96 -24.18 3.48
CA ASP A 84 18.51 -24.11 3.74
C ASP A 84 18.14 -23.92 5.22
N PHE A 85 16.98 -23.29 5.43
CA PHE A 85 16.35 -23.08 6.73
C PHE A 85 14.90 -23.55 6.75
N ALA A 86 14.51 -24.22 7.84
CA ALA A 86 13.12 -24.53 8.15
C ALA A 86 12.70 -23.82 9.44
N VAL A 87 11.87 -22.79 9.32
CA VAL A 87 11.57 -21.86 10.43
C VAL A 87 10.08 -21.78 10.73
N THR A 88 9.74 -21.40 11.95
CA THR A 88 8.38 -21.13 12.43
C THR A 88 8.23 -19.62 12.55
N PRO A 89 7.29 -18.99 11.81
CA PRO A 89 7.03 -17.57 11.93
C PRO A 89 6.73 -17.18 13.38
N ILE A 90 7.30 -16.08 13.84
CA ILE A 90 6.92 -15.54 15.14
C ILE A 90 5.60 -14.80 14.98
N GLN A 91 4.50 -15.47 15.36
CA GLN A 91 3.18 -14.88 15.26
C GLN A 91 3.03 -13.66 16.20
N PRO A 92 2.35 -12.60 15.76
CA PRO A 92 2.06 -11.48 16.64
C PRO A 92 1.23 -11.94 17.84
N PRO A 93 1.33 -11.25 19.00
CA PRO A 93 0.55 -11.58 20.18
C PRO A 93 -0.95 -11.64 19.85
N LYS A 94 -1.67 -12.64 20.38
CA LYS A 94 -3.12 -12.81 20.16
C LYS A 94 -3.92 -11.54 20.46
N GLU A 95 -3.50 -10.75 21.45
CA GLU A 95 -4.16 -9.48 21.77
C GLU A 95 -4.01 -8.44 20.66
N LEU A 96 -2.85 -8.38 20.00
CA LEU A 96 -2.65 -7.47 18.86
C LEU A 96 -3.54 -7.87 17.68
N GLN A 97 -3.65 -9.17 17.40
CA GLN A 97 -4.55 -9.70 16.38
C GLN A 97 -6.02 -9.35 16.68
N ARG A 98 -6.43 -9.42 17.95
CA ARG A 98 -7.79 -9.00 18.37
C ARG A 98 -8.04 -7.52 18.17
N VAL A 99 -7.12 -6.66 18.62
CA VAL A 99 -7.25 -5.20 18.46
C VAL A 99 -7.34 -4.83 16.97
N ALA A 100 -6.50 -5.43 16.14
CA ALA A 100 -6.53 -5.24 14.69
C ALA A 100 -7.86 -5.69 14.06
N ALA A 101 -8.35 -6.88 14.42
CA ALA A 101 -9.62 -7.39 13.94
C ALA A 101 -10.80 -6.50 14.35
N VAL A 102 -10.80 -6.00 15.59
CA VAL A 102 -11.81 -5.05 16.08
C VAL A 102 -11.72 -3.73 15.31
N GLY A 103 -10.50 -3.19 15.12
CA GLY A 103 -10.29 -1.96 14.35
C GLY A 103 -10.80 -2.05 12.92
N LEU A 104 -10.48 -3.15 12.22
CA LEU A 104 -11.01 -3.46 10.88
C LEU A 104 -12.55 -3.60 10.89
N GLY A 105 -13.11 -4.26 11.90
CA GLY A 105 -14.56 -4.40 12.05
C GLY A 105 -15.26 -3.05 12.22
N VAL A 106 -14.72 -2.16 13.07
CA VAL A 106 -15.23 -0.81 13.28
C VAL A 106 -15.13 0.02 11.99
N LEU A 107 -14.02 -0.06 11.27
CA LEU A 107 -13.86 0.60 9.96
C LEU A 107 -14.89 0.09 8.94
N GLY A 108 -15.13 -1.22 8.89
CA GLY A 108 -16.15 -1.83 8.03
C GLY A 108 -17.56 -1.30 8.34
N VAL A 109 -17.91 -1.19 9.62
CA VAL A 109 -19.19 -0.60 10.04
C VAL A 109 -19.27 0.88 9.68
N ALA A 110 -18.18 1.64 9.85
CA ALA A 110 -18.13 3.05 9.45
C ALA A 110 -18.34 3.23 7.94
N ILE A 111 -17.75 2.37 7.10
CA ILE A 111 -17.96 2.35 5.65
C ILE A 111 -19.44 2.09 5.33
N LEU A 112 -20.05 1.08 5.94
CA LEU A 112 -21.47 0.79 5.75
C LEU A 112 -22.37 1.95 6.19
N ALA A 113 -22.04 2.59 7.31
CA ALA A 113 -22.76 3.78 7.77
C ALA A 113 -22.64 4.95 6.78
N CYS A 114 -21.46 5.15 6.17
CA CYS A 114 -21.25 6.16 5.12
C CYS A 114 -22.03 5.83 3.84
N MET A 115 -22.29 4.56 3.55
CA MET A 115 -23.06 4.17 2.38
C MET A 115 -24.53 4.58 2.46
N VAL A 116 -25.14 4.62 3.65
CA VAL A 116 -26.56 4.99 3.84
C VAL A 116 -26.92 6.36 3.23
N PRO A 117 -26.26 7.48 3.58
CA PRO A 117 -26.56 8.79 2.99
C PRO A 117 -26.22 8.89 1.50
N LEU A 118 -25.26 8.09 1.03
CA LEU A 118 -24.90 8.01 -0.39
C LEU A 118 -25.95 7.26 -1.20
N PHE A 119 -26.49 6.16 -0.67
CA PHE A 119 -27.59 5.41 -1.29
C PHE A 119 -28.85 6.26 -1.44
N GLN A 120 -29.15 7.12 -0.46
CA GLN A 120 -30.25 8.08 -0.57
C GLN A 120 -30.05 9.08 -1.72
N ARG A 121 -28.80 9.30 -2.15
CA ARG A 121 -28.39 10.21 -3.22
C ARG A 121 -27.99 9.49 -4.51
N ARG A 122 -28.30 8.19 -4.63
CA ARG A 122 -27.90 7.37 -5.79
C ARG A 122 -28.28 7.98 -7.14
N GLY A 123 -29.38 8.74 -7.22
CA GLY A 123 -29.80 9.44 -8.44
C GLY A 123 -28.77 10.47 -8.89
N ARG A 124 -28.27 11.31 -7.97
CA ARG A 124 -27.20 12.28 -8.26
C ARG A 124 -25.88 11.59 -8.54
N LEU A 125 -25.52 10.56 -7.76
CA LEU A 125 -24.27 9.81 -7.98
C LEU A 125 -24.24 9.13 -9.36
N ALA A 126 -25.32 8.44 -9.73
CA ALA A 126 -25.45 7.82 -11.05
C ALA A 126 -25.53 8.89 -12.16
N GLY A 127 -26.21 10.01 -11.90
CA GLY A 127 -26.30 11.13 -12.81
C GLY A 127 -24.95 11.75 -13.16
N VAL A 128 -24.01 11.85 -12.21
CA VAL A 128 -22.63 12.32 -12.50
C VAL A 128 -21.94 11.42 -13.54
N ILE A 129 -22.20 10.12 -13.52
CA ILE A 129 -21.60 9.16 -14.46
C ILE A 129 -22.34 9.16 -15.81
N LEU A 130 -23.67 9.21 -15.79
CA LEU A 130 -24.51 9.00 -16.98
C LEU A 130 -24.85 10.30 -17.71
N SER A 131 -25.02 11.41 -16.99
CA SER A 131 -25.51 12.69 -17.49
C SER A 131 -24.92 13.89 -16.69
N PRO A 132 -23.57 14.04 -16.67
CA PRO A 132 -22.89 14.97 -15.76
C PRO A 132 -23.39 16.41 -15.86
N GLY A 133 -23.60 16.95 -17.06
CA GLY A 133 -24.03 18.34 -17.24
C GLY A 133 -25.40 18.65 -16.61
N ASP A 134 -26.40 17.80 -16.83
CA ASP A 134 -27.73 17.98 -16.25
C ASP A 134 -27.71 17.77 -14.73
N THR A 135 -26.94 16.78 -14.27
CA THR A 135 -26.78 16.52 -12.83
C THR A 135 -26.06 17.64 -12.10
N PHE A 136 -24.98 18.19 -12.66
CA PHE A 136 -24.29 19.33 -12.06
C PHE A 136 -25.17 20.59 -12.06
N ARG A 137 -26.00 20.78 -13.08
CA ARG A 137 -27.01 21.86 -13.09
C ARG A 137 -28.05 21.65 -11.99
N GLU A 138 -28.53 20.43 -11.79
CA GLU A 138 -29.46 20.08 -10.70
C GLU A 138 -28.82 20.30 -9.32
N VAL A 139 -27.59 19.83 -9.11
CA VAL A 139 -26.83 20.02 -7.87
C VAL A 139 -26.57 21.50 -7.61
N ALA A 140 -26.23 22.29 -8.63
CA ALA A 140 -26.05 23.73 -8.49
C ALA A 140 -27.36 24.44 -8.10
N ALA A 141 -28.52 23.96 -8.60
CA ALA A 141 -29.83 24.50 -8.24
C ALA A 141 -30.29 24.07 -6.85
N GLN A 142 -29.94 22.86 -6.41
CA GLN A 142 -30.28 22.29 -5.10
C GLN A 142 -29.05 21.75 -4.38
N PRO A 143 -28.18 22.66 -3.92
CA PRO A 143 -26.87 22.30 -3.37
C PRO A 143 -26.98 21.53 -2.05
N ASP A 144 -26.25 20.42 -1.99
CA ASP A 144 -26.12 19.62 -0.77
C ASP A 144 -24.65 19.31 -0.45
N TRP A 145 -24.27 19.53 0.80
CA TRP A 145 -22.93 19.24 1.29
C TRP A 145 -22.77 17.79 1.78
N VAL A 146 -23.87 17.13 2.11
CA VAL A 146 -23.88 15.79 2.73
C VAL A 146 -23.34 14.74 1.77
N GLY A 147 -23.77 14.74 0.50
CA GLY A 147 -23.26 13.80 -0.51
C GLY A 147 -21.73 13.86 -0.64
N PRO A 148 -21.16 15.03 -1.00
CA PRO A 148 -19.73 15.26 -1.06
C PRO A 148 -18.96 14.85 0.21
N PHE A 149 -19.47 15.23 1.38
CA PHE A 149 -18.84 14.90 2.65
C PHE A 149 -18.67 13.39 2.82
N PHE A 150 -19.75 12.63 2.60
CA PHE A 150 -19.68 11.17 2.74
C PHE A 150 -18.91 10.48 1.61
N LEU A 151 -18.81 11.07 0.41
CA LEU A 151 -17.93 10.59 -0.66
C LEU A 151 -16.46 10.71 -0.29
N VAL A 152 -16.04 11.88 0.23
CA VAL A 152 -14.67 12.12 0.70
C VAL A 152 -14.35 11.24 1.91
N LEU A 153 -15.30 11.06 2.82
CA LEU A 153 -15.14 10.16 3.95
C LEU A 153 -14.97 8.70 3.50
N LEU A 154 -15.83 8.22 2.60
CA LEU A 154 -15.79 6.86 2.09
C LEU A 154 -14.45 6.56 1.40
N SER A 155 -14.00 7.45 0.52
CA SER A 155 -12.72 7.28 -0.18
C SER A 155 -11.55 7.21 0.80
N SER A 156 -11.53 8.10 1.80
CA SER A 156 -10.50 8.10 2.85
C SER A 156 -10.52 6.82 3.69
N LEU A 157 -11.71 6.32 4.04
CA LEU A 157 -11.87 5.07 4.79
C LEU A 157 -11.44 3.85 3.96
N LEU A 158 -11.75 3.82 2.67
CA LEU A 158 -11.32 2.74 1.77
C LEU A 158 -9.79 2.69 1.70
N ILE A 159 -9.13 3.83 1.45
CA ILE A 159 -7.66 3.93 1.45
C ILE A 159 -7.10 3.45 2.79
N SER A 160 -7.68 3.93 3.89
CA SER A 160 -7.26 3.54 5.24
C SER A 160 -7.32 2.03 5.48
N VAL A 161 -8.44 1.37 5.16
CA VAL A 161 -8.59 -0.10 5.34
C VAL A 161 -7.51 -0.86 4.58
N THR A 162 -7.16 -0.39 3.38
CA THR A 162 -6.19 -1.07 2.51
C THR A 162 -4.77 -0.97 3.06
N ILE A 163 -4.41 0.20 3.58
CA ILE A 163 -3.11 0.43 4.24
C ILE A 163 -3.02 -0.40 5.51
N THR A 164 -4.07 -0.36 6.35
CA THR A 164 -4.11 -1.13 7.61
C THR A 164 -4.01 -2.63 7.35
N GLY A 165 -4.76 -3.16 6.38
CA GLY A 165 -4.72 -4.58 6.02
C GLY A 165 -3.33 -5.05 5.56
N LYS A 166 -2.62 -4.21 4.80
CA LYS A 166 -1.25 -4.51 4.35
C LYS A 166 -0.21 -4.36 5.44
N MET A 167 -0.31 -3.33 6.26
CA MET A 167 0.57 -3.19 7.42
C MET A 167 0.41 -4.37 8.38
N LEU A 168 -0.80 -4.88 8.57
CA LEU A 168 -1.04 -6.07 9.39
C LEU A 168 -0.37 -7.33 8.85
N THR A 169 -0.32 -7.49 7.54
CA THR A 169 0.38 -8.62 6.91
C THR A 169 1.90 -8.47 7.08
N VAL A 170 2.44 -7.28 6.80
CA VAL A 170 3.88 -6.99 6.99
C VAL A 170 4.30 -7.13 8.46
N MET A 171 3.52 -6.63 9.41
CA MET A 171 3.82 -6.75 10.84
C MET A 171 3.75 -8.18 11.37
N GLY A 172 3.02 -9.06 10.69
CA GLY A 172 3.05 -10.50 10.96
C GLY A 172 4.44 -11.11 10.80
N ASP A 173 5.27 -10.54 9.92
CA ASP A 173 6.61 -11.04 9.59
C ASP A 173 7.72 -10.36 10.43
N PHE A 174 7.50 -9.13 10.91
CA PHE A 174 8.47 -8.39 11.75
C PHE A 174 8.57 -8.86 13.22
N GLY A 175 7.73 -9.80 13.65
CA GLY A 175 7.55 -10.13 15.08
C GLY A 175 8.73 -10.79 15.80
N GLY A 176 9.86 -11.05 15.14
CA GLY A 176 10.71 -12.17 15.55
C GLY A 176 12.10 -11.93 16.17
N GLY A 177 12.37 -10.76 16.74
CA GLY A 177 13.72 -10.45 17.23
C GLY A 177 13.95 -10.30 18.75
N MET A 178 12.94 -10.03 19.58
CA MET A 178 13.24 -9.35 20.86
C MET A 178 12.72 -10.00 22.14
N GLN A 179 13.56 -9.90 23.17
CA GLN A 179 13.42 -10.52 24.48
C GLN A 179 13.18 -9.41 25.53
N GLY A 180 11.92 -9.06 25.78
CA GLY A 180 11.54 -8.14 26.87
C GLY A 180 10.15 -7.51 26.74
N GLY A 181 9.31 -7.61 27.78
CA GLY A 181 7.91 -7.15 27.74
C GLY A 181 7.72 -5.65 27.52
N LEU A 182 8.60 -4.81 28.06
CA LEU A 182 8.54 -3.35 27.89
C LEU A 182 8.97 -2.91 26.48
N GLN A 183 9.98 -3.57 25.91
CA GLN A 183 10.44 -3.30 24.54
C GLN A 183 9.37 -3.71 23.52
N ILE A 184 8.69 -4.84 23.75
CA ILE A 184 7.56 -5.27 22.91
C ILE A 184 6.44 -4.23 22.93
N ALA A 185 6.06 -3.69 24.09
CA ALA A 185 4.99 -2.69 24.19
C ALA A 185 5.35 -1.37 23.50
N LEU A 186 6.57 -0.87 23.72
CA LEU A 186 7.08 0.34 23.05
C LEU A 186 7.17 0.15 21.54
N GLN A 187 7.64 -1.01 21.07
CA GLN A 187 7.72 -1.29 19.64
C GLN A 187 6.34 -1.42 19.02
N ILE A 188 5.37 -2.09 19.67
CA ILE A 188 3.98 -2.15 19.20
C ILE A 188 3.42 -0.72 19.05
N ALA A 189 3.66 0.15 20.04
CA ALA A 189 3.25 1.55 19.95
C ALA A 189 3.93 2.27 18.77
N TRP A 190 5.24 2.10 18.60
CA TRP A 190 5.99 2.67 17.48
C TRP A 190 5.63 2.10 16.12
N THR A 191 5.14 0.86 16.03
CA THR A 191 4.67 0.27 14.77
C THR A 191 3.24 0.66 14.45
N MET A 192 2.37 0.83 15.45
CA MET A 192 0.95 1.16 15.27
C MET A 192 0.69 2.67 15.13
N LEU A 193 1.55 3.51 15.71
CA LEU A 193 1.38 4.95 15.64
C LEU A 193 1.52 5.52 14.20
N PRO A 194 2.54 5.17 13.40
CA PRO A 194 2.67 5.66 12.03
C PRO A 194 1.46 5.37 11.12
N PRO A 195 0.88 4.15 11.05
CA PRO A 195 -0.30 3.93 10.22
C PRO A 195 -1.52 4.72 10.69
N LEU A 196 -1.72 4.85 12.01
CA LEU A 196 -2.82 5.68 12.54
C LEU A 196 -2.64 7.16 12.16
N LEU A 197 -1.41 7.68 12.24
CA LEU A 197 -1.09 9.02 11.81
C LEU A 197 -1.27 9.19 10.29
N LEU A 198 -0.84 8.23 9.49
CA LEU A 198 -1.05 8.23 8.04
C LEU A 198 -2.53 8.18 7.68
N MET A 199 -3.34 7.39 8.39
CA MET A 199 -4.79 7.36 8.22
C MET A 199 -5.43 8.70 8.55
N ALA A 200 -5.05 9.32 9.67
CA ALA A 200 -5.53 10.63 10.05
C ALA A 200 -5.11 11.70 9.04
N ALA A 201 -3.85 11.68 8.60
CA ALA A 201 -3.31 12.58 7.59
C ALA A 201 -4.03 12.41 6.24
N ALA A 202 -4.26 11.17 5.79
CA ALA A 202 -5.00 10.88 4.56
C ALA A 202 -6.42 11.44 4.63
N LEU A 203 -7.12 11.24 5.75
CA LEU A 203 -8.46 11.77 5.94
C LEU A 203 -8.48 13.30 5.90
N ILE A 204 -7.58 13.96 6.64
CA ILE A 204 -7.45 15.42 6.63
C ILE A 204 -7.11 15.94 5.24
N PHE A 205 -6.16 15.30 4.57
CA PHE A 205 -5.70 15.69 3.24
C PHE A 205 -6.82 15.57 2.20
N SER A 206 -7.63 14.51 2.22
CA SER A 206 -8.76 14.35 1.30
C SER A 206 -9.77 15.49 1.43
N TYR A 207 -10.12 15.90 2.66
CA TYR A 207 -11.01 17.05 2.87
C TYR A 207 -10.35 18.36 2.45
N LEU A 208 -9.08 18.56 2.79
CA LEU A 208 -8.36 19.77 2.42
C LEU A 208 -8.23 19.88 0.88
N ALA A 209 -7.95 18.78 0.19
CA ALA A 209 -7.88 18.73 -1.26
C ALA A 209 -9.22 19.09 -1.91
N TRP A 210 -10.33 18.55 -1.39
CA TRP A 210 -11.67 18.94 -1.85
C TRP A 210 -11.93 20.45 -1.68
N LEU A 211 -11.61 21.00 -0.50
CA LEU A 211 -11.79 22.43 -0.22
C LEU A 211 -10.87 23.32 -1.07
N ILE A 212 -9.61 22.93 -1.26
CA ILE A 212 -8.66 23.64 -2.12
C ILE A 212 -9.15 23.65 -3.56
N ARG A 213 -9.60 22.51 -4.11
CA ARG A 213 -10.15 22.45 -5.48
C ARG A 213 -11.35 23.38 -5.63
N ALA A 214 -12.29 23.36 -4.69
CA ALA A 214 -13.44 24.27 -4.69
C ALA A 214 -13.01 25.74 -4.59
N GLY A 215 -12.05 26.06 -3.70
CA GLY A 215 -11.52 27.41 -3.52
C GLY A 215 -10.77 27.95 -4.74
N LEU A 216 -10.00 27.09 -5.43
CA LEU A 216 -9.32 27.46 -6.67
C LEU A 216 -10.33 27.80 -7.76
N ILE A 217 -11.34 26.95 -7.98
CA ILE A 217 -12.38 27.21 -8.98
C ILE A 217 -13.16 28.47 -8.65
N TYR A 218 -13.45 28.71 -7.35
CA TYR A 218 -14.07 29.94 -6.89
C TYR A 218 -13.23 31.16 -7.24
N ALA A 219 -11.92 31.13 -6.94
CA ALA A 219 -11.00 32.22 -7.25
C ALA A 219 -10.93 32.49 -8.76
N PHE A 220 -10.84 31.44 -9.59
CA PHE A 220 -10.85 31.58 -11.05
C PHE A 220 -12.15 32.21 -11.57
N ALA A 221 -13.30 31.80 -11.05
CA ALA A 221 -14.60 32.39 -11.42
C ALA A 221 -14.67 33.87 -11.04
N GLU A 222 -14.18 34.23 -9.85
CA GLU A 222 -14.13 35.62 -9.39
C GLU A 222 -13.20 36.48 -10.27
N PHE A 223 -12.03 35.96 -10.66
CA PHE A 223 -11.12 36.62 -11.60
C PHE A 223 -11.73 36.81 -13.00
N ALA A 224 -12.61 35.91 -13.43
CA ALA A 224 -13.35 36.03 -14.69
C ALA A 224 -14.55 37.00 -14.60
N GLY A 225 -14.81 37.60 -13.44
CA GLY A 225 -15.95 38.47 -13.21
C GLY A 225 -17.28 37.74 -12.99
N GLU A 226 -17.25 36.42 -12.84
CA GLU A 226 -18.43 35.60 -12.55
C GLU A 226 -18.68 35.53 -11.04
N ARG A 227 -19.73 36.19 -10.56
CA ARG A 227 -20.16 36.04 -9.16
C ARG A 227 -20.97 34.77 -8.99
N LYS A 228 -20.34 33.70 -8.49
CA LYS A 228 -21.02 32.45 -8.12
C LYS A 228 -21.07 32.28 -6.61
N PRO A 229 -22.19 31.83 -6.02
CA PRO A 229 -22.24 31.50 -4.60
C PRO A 229 -21.31 30.31 -4.29
N CYS A 230 -20.52 30.43 -3.23
CA CYS A 230 -19.52 29.43 -2.83
C CYS A 230 -20.14 28.06 -2.50
N TYR A 231 -21.34 28.03 -1.91
CA TYR A 231 -21.97 26.79 -1.46
C TYR A 231 -22.39 25.83 -2.60
N PRO A 232 -23.08 26.29 -3.67
CA PRO A 232 -23.29 25.47 -4.87
C PRO A 232 -22.01 24.95 -5.51
N LEU A 233 -20.98 25.79 -5.58
CA LEU A 233 -19.71 25.38 -6.16
C LEU A 233 -19.07 24.24 -5.36
N LEU A 234 -19.02 24.37 -4.03
CA LEU A 234 -18.49 23.33 -3.14
C LEU A 234 -19.22 22.00 -3.32
N SER A 235 -20.55 22.05 -3.46
CA SER A 235 -21.38 20.86 -3.70
C SER A 235 -21.05 20.21 -5.05
N VAL A 236 -21.05 20.99 -6.14
CA VAL A 236 -20.73 20.50 -7.49
C VAL A 236 -19.34 19.88 -7.54
N VAL A 237 -18.32 20.57 -7.03
CA VAL A 237 -16.95 20.06 -6.97
C VAL A 237 -16.86 18.77 -6.17
N GLY A 238 -17.66 18.65 -5.11
CA GLY A 238 -17.76 17.43 -4.32
C GLY A 238 -18.33 16.24 -5.09
N TYR A 239 -19.38 16.44 -5.88
CA TYR A 239 -19.93 15.40 -6.74
C TYR A 239 -19.04 15.09 -7.94
N ALA A 240 -18.25 16.06 -8.42
CA ALA A 240 -17.25 15.83 -9.44
C ALA A 240 -16.16 14.82 -9.00
N LEU A 241 -16.04 14.53 -7.69
CA LEU A 241 -15.14 13.49 -7.18
C LEU A 241 -15.68 12.06 -7.34
N VAL A 242 -16.97 11.88 -7.68
CA VAL A 242 -17.58 10.53 -7.79
C VAL A 242 -16.80 9.60 -8.71
N PRO A 243 -16.39 10.01 -9.94
CA PRO A 243 -15.65 9.12 -10.82
C PRO A 243 -14.26 8.77 -10.28
N GLU A 244 -13.58 9.73 -9.63
CA GLU A 244 -12.27 9.51 -8.97
C GLU A 244 -12.38 8.50 -7.82
N VAL A 245 -13.40 8.62 -6.96
CA VAL A 245 -13.65 7.68 -5.87
C VAL A 245 -14.00 6.29 -6.40
N LEU A 246 -14.79 6.21 -7.47
CA LEU A 246 -15.18 4.95 -8.09
C LEU A 246 -13.97 4.26 -8.73
N LEU A 247 -13.12 5.00 -9.44
CA LEU A 247 -11.87 4.47 -9.97
C LEU A 247 -10.96 3.98 -8.86
N GLY A 248 -10.71 4.83 -7.86
CA GLY A 248 -9.84 4.50 -6.73
C GLY A 248 -10.33 3.23 -6.04
N GLY A 249 -11.63 3.09 -5.84
CA GLY A 249 -12.25 1.88 -5.30
C GLY A 249 -12.03 0.64 -6.18
N ILE A 250 -12.25 0.73 -7.49
CA ILE A 250 -12.06 -0.39 -8.43
C ILE A 250 -10.58 -0.79 -8.51
N VAL A 251 -9.69 0.17 -8.74
CA VAL A 251 -8.24 -0.05 -8.82
C VAL A 251 -7.76 -0.71 -7.53
N MET A 252 -8.21 -0.22 -6.38
CA MET A 252 -7.86 -0.79 -5.09
C MET A 252 -8.39 -2.22 -4.91
N ALA A 253 -9.64 -2.48 -5.27
CA ALA A 253 -10.23 -3.82 -5.21
C ALA A 253 -9.49 -4.80 -6.12
N CYS A 254 -9.13 -4.38 -7.33
CA CYS A 254 -8.32 -5.17 -8.25
C CYS A 254 -6.89 -5.37 -7.72
N ALA A 255 -6.25 -4.32 -7.20
CA ALA A 255 -4.90 -4.36 -6.67
C ALA A 255 -4.77 -5.34 -5.49
N ILE A 256 -5.78 -5.39 -4.63
CA ILE A 256 -5.84 -6.33 -3.50
C ILE A 256 -6.24 -7.73 -3.98
N GLY A 257 -7.29 -7.85 -4.80
CA GLY A 257 -7.82 -9.14 -5.25
C GLY A 257 -6.86 -9.93 -6.13
N PHE A 258 -6.05 -9.24 -6.94
CA PHE A 258 -5.07 -9.86 -7.85
C PHE A 258 -3.62 -9.77 -7.37
N GLY A 259 -3.36 -9.26 -6.16
CA GLY A 259 -2.01 -9.18 -5.59
C GLY A 259 -1.05 -8.22 -6.32
N LEU A 260 -1.57 -7.28 -7.12
CA LEU A 260 -0.76 -6.36 -7.96
C LEU A 260 0.03 -5.33 -7.15
N VAL A 261 -0.31 -5.10 -5.89
CA VAL A 261 0.47 -4.21 -5.02
C VAL A 261 1.20 -5.08 -4.00
N GLN A 262 2.46 -5.35 -4.28
CA GLN A 262 3.40 -5.94 -3.32
C GLN A 262 4.05 -4.81 -2.52
N VAL A 263 3.79 -4.77 -1.21
CA VAL A 263 4.50 -3.85 -0.31
C VAL A 263 5.60 -4.68 0.33
N ASN A 264 6.77 -4.70 -0.30
CA ASN A 264 7.90 -5.49 0.16
C ASN A 264 8.62 -4.80 1.34
N SER A 265 8.46 -3.48 1.49
CA SER A 265 8.98 -2.71 2.63
C SER A 265 8.14 -1.46 2.89
N LEU A 266 8.26 -0.88 4.10
CA LEU A 266 7.65 0.42 4.43
C LEU A 266 8.25 1.57 3.60
N GLN A 267 9.47 1.40 3.07
CA GLN A 267 10.15 2.37 2.21
C GLN A 267 9.68 2.27 0.74
N ASP A 268 9.25 1.07 0.31
CA ASP A 268 8.65 0.82 -1.01
C ASP A 268 7.14 1.10 -1.05
N MET A 269 6.57 1.74 -0.02
CA MET A 269 5.20 2.30 -0.09
C MET A 269 5.14 3.50 -1.06
N SER A 270 5.57 3.28 -2.29
CA SER A 270 5.14 4.09 -3.42
C SER A 270 3.66 3.80 -3.65
N PHE A 271 2.80 4.67 -3.11
CA PHE A 271 1.36 4.70 -3.42
C PHE A 271 1.10 5.20 -4.85
N THR A 272 2.03 4.98 -5.78
CA THR A 272 1.79 5.13 -7.21
C THR A 272 0.95 3.95 -7.67
N MET A 273 -0.32 3.95 -7.24
CA MET A 273 -1.33 3.15 -7.92
C MET A 273 -1.46 3.76 -9.31
N PRO A 274 -1.24 2.99 -10.37
CA PRO A 274 -1.24 3.57 -11.69
C PRO A 274 -2.71 3.77 -12.09
N THR A 275 -3.20 4.98 -11.82
CA THR A 275 -4.56 5.46 -12.13
C THR A 275 -4.73 5.75 -13.63
N SER A 276 -3.61 5.86 -14.33
CA SER A 276 -3.54 5.93 -15.77
C SER A 276 -3.98 4.64 -16.46
N LEU A 277 -4.42 4.79 -17.72
CA LEU A 277 -4.84 3.70 -18.58
C LEU A 277 -3.72 2.63 -18.74
N ALA A 278 -2.46 3.04 -18.79
CA ALA A 278 -1.32 2.11 -18.85
C ALA A 278 -1.18 1.25 -17.58
N GLY A 279 -1.57 1.80 -16.43
CA GLY A 279 -1.62 1.11 -15.16
C GLY A 279 -2.67 0.02 -15.09
N LEU A 280 -3.90 0.41 -15.42
CA LEU A 280 -5.07 -0.45 -15.44
C LEU A 280 -4.96 -1.58 -16.46
N PHE A 281 -4.30 -1.31 -17.59
CA PHE A 281 -4.15 -2.26 -18.68
C PHE A 281 -2.67 -2.50 -19.01
N SER A 282 -1.91 -2.95 -18.00
CA SER A 282 -0.49 -3.28 -18.15
C SER A 282 -0.19 -4.27 -19.28
N GLY A 283 -1.17 -5.08 -19.70
CA GLY A 283 -1.09 -6.00 -20.83
C GLY A 283 -1.34 -5.40 -22.23
N LEU A 284 -1.99 -4.23 -22.36
CA LEU A 284 -2.40 -3.67 -23.66
C LEU A 284 -1.23 -3.06 -24.47
N ALA A 285 -0.11 -2.74 -23.81
CA ALA A 285 1.03 -2.07 -24.45
C ALA A 285 2.37 -2.81 -24.27
N VAL A 286 2.32 -4.11 -24.00
CA VAL A 286 3.53 -4.93 -23.83
C VAL A 286 4.30 -4.94 -25.15
N GLY A 287 5.52 -4.39 -25.12
CA GLY A 287 6.42 -4.31 -26.28
C GLY A 287 6.25 -3.06 -27.16
N ASN A 288 5.43 -2.07 -26.75
CA ASN A 288 5.27 -0.82 -27.50
C ASN A 288 5.34 0.41 -26.56
N ASP A 289 6.57 0.86 -26.30
CA ASP A 289 6.86 1.93 -25.34
C ASP A 289 6.14 3.26 -25.64
N PRO A 290 6.00 3.71 -26.90
CA PRO A 290 5.23 4.92 -27.22
C PRO A 290 3.75 4.84 -26.83
N ILE A 291 3.10 3.70 -27.09
CA ILE A 291 1.69 3.49 -26.71
C ILE A 291 1.56 3.43 -25.20
N ARG A 292 2.51 2.78 -24.51
CA ARG A 292 2.53 2.71 -23.05
C ARG A 292 2.70 4.10 -22.42
N ALA A 293 3.58 4.93 -22.98
CA ALA A 293 3.76 6.31 -22.52
C ALA A 293 2.47 7.12 -22.71
N LEU A 294 1.83 7.05 -23.89
CA LEU A 294 0.58 7.75 -24.17
C LEU A 294 -0.54 7.31 -23.20
N LEU A 295 -0.72 6.01 -22.99
CA LEU A 295 -1.71 5.46 -22.06
C LEU A 295 -1.35 5.80 -20.60
N GLY A 296 -0.07 6.06 -20.30
CA GLY A 296 0.42 6.49 -18.99
C GLY A 296 0.03 7.92 -18.64
N GLU A 297 -0.14 8.78 -19.65
CA GLU A 297 -0.57 10.17 -19.48
C GLU A 297 -2.11 10.31 -19.40
N ILE A 298 -2.85 9.33 -19.90
CA ILE A 298 -4.33 9.37 -19.89
C ILE A 298 -4.84 8.80 -18.58
N GLU A 299 -5.17 9.70 -17.66
CA GLU A 299 -5.99 9.39 -16.48
C GLU A 299 -7.41 9.05 -16.92
N VAL A 300 -7.91 7.85 -16.54
CA VAL A 300 -9.20 7.31 -17.02
C VAL A 300 -10.37 8.25 -16.78
N PHE A 301 -10.29 9.10 -15.75
CA PHE A 301 -11.35 10.06 -15.41
C PHE A 301 -11.00 11.54 -15.61
N SER A 302 -9.86 11.86 -16.22
CA SER A 302 -9.50 13.26 -16.55
C SER A 302 -10.54 13.94 -17.46
N LEU A 303 -11.31 13.18 -18.23
CA LEU A 303 -12.39 13.72 -19.07
C LEU A 303 -13.54 14.34 -18.27
N TRP A 304 -13.75 13.95 -17.01
CA TRP A 304 -14.81 14.49 -16.17
C TRP A 304 -14.42 15.80 -15.47
N SER A 305 -13.13 16.16 -15.41
CA SER A 305 -12.72 17.49 -14.92
C SER A 305 -12.92 18.60 -15.96
N LEU A 306 -13.13 18.23 -17.22
CA LEU A 306 -13.39 19.14 -18.33
C LEU A 306 -14.88 19.51 -18.48
N VAL A 307 -15.79 18.73 -17.85
CA VAL A 307 -17.25 18.90 -17.92
C VAL A 307 -17.76 19.67 -16.71
#